data_AF-A0A352VKU5-F1
#
_entry.id   AF-A0A352VKU5-F1
#
_cell.length_a   1.000
_cell.length_b   1.000
_cell.length_c   1.000
_cell.angle_alpha   90.00
_cell.angle_beta   90.00
_cell.angle_gamma   90.00
#
_symmetry.space_group_name_H-M   'P 1'
#
loop_
_entity.id
_entity.type
_entity.pdbx_description
1 polymer ?
#
loop_
_entity_poly.entity_id
_entity_poly.type
_entity_poly.pdbx_seq_one_letter_code
_entity_poly.pdbx_strand_id
1 'polypeptide(L)'
;MQQLRRHAAVGPRGCSRRRPRARTSSAHVGGRKCRRVNTSSRKCTRASRRLPNRLARALACARILSSPPQHSPPRPVALSFVHLHTHSEYSLLDGANRISDLVRKAKEFEMPALALTDHGCMFGSWTFHKMASKEGITPIVGMEAYVAPGDRRDRSRSGQGERAYYHLVLLARDQEGYKNLVKLSSIGYTEGFYHRPRVDREVLAKYSKGLIVSSACMASEVSRHLAADNWDGAREAASWYANLFDGRYYLEVQAHDSEGQAELNQNIFKLADELGLPVVATNDTHFLRPEDHEAHDILLCIGLGKDRDDPARMHYDQGLYFKSAEEMASRFPDRPDVIENTLKIADEVDLKFEKSYLLPAFPLPEGHSDENDYLEHLAL
;
A
#
# COMPACT_ATOMS: atom_id res chain seq x y z
N MET A 1 56.16 -19.30 42.81
CA MET A 1 56.18 -20.50 41.96
C MET A 1 55.56 -20.11 40.63
N GLN A 2 56.34 -19.87 39.56
CA GLN A 2 56.84 -20.87 38.59
C GLN A 2 55.68 -21.72 38.01
N GLN A 3 55.47 -21.95 36.72
CA GLN A 3 56.15 -21.70 35.43
C GLN A 3 55.03 -21.92 34.36
N LEU A 4 54.87 -21.13 33.29
CA LEU A 4 55.65 -21.07 32.05
C LEU A 4 55.53 -22.31 31.12
N ARG A 5 55.18 -22.02 29.85
CA ARG A 5 55.46 -22.73 28.56
C ARG A 5 54.31 -23.55 27.94
N ARG A 6 54.10 -23.61 26.61
CA ARG A 6 54.65 -22.93 25.41
C ARG A 6 53.78 -23.31 24.18
N HIS A 7 53.69 -22.36 23.23
CA HIS A 7 53.63 -22.44 21.75
C HIS A 7 53.23 -23.72 21.00
N ALA A 8 52.41 -23.53 19.94
CA ALA A 8 52.86 -23.73 18.55
C ALA A 8 51.92 -23.01 17.54
N ALA A 9 52.53 -22.28 16.60
CA ALA A 9 51.90 -21.70 15.41
C ALA A 9 52.15 -22.63 14.21
N VAL A 10 51.19 -22.74 13.29
CA VAL A 10 51.40 -23.24 11.93
C VAL A 10 50.60 -22.38 10.95
N GLY A 11 51.33 -21.75 10.02
CA GLY A 11 50.80 -20.94 8.93
C GLY A 11 50.40 -21.76 7.68
N PRO A 12 50.20 -21.09 6.53
CA PRO A 12 49.05 -21.32 5.65
C PRO A 12 49.32 -22.31 4.50
N ARG A 13 48.25 -22.93 3.99
CA ARG A 13 48.27 -23.64 2.69
C ARG A 13 47.46 -22.85 1.67
N GLY A 14 48.15 -22.31 0.68
CA GLY A 14 47.54 -21.88 -0.57
C GLY A 14 47.26 -23.08 -1.48
N CYS A 15 46.23 -22.95 -2.32
CA CYS A 15 46.18 -23.71 -3.57
C CYS A 15 45.54 -22.85 -4.66
N SER A 16 46.36 -22.54 -5.65
CA SER A 16 46.03 -21.95 -6.94
C SER A 16 45.09 -22.82 -7.77
N ARG A 17 44.20 -22.23 -8.57
CA ARG A 17 43.93 -22.66 -9.97
C ARG A 17 43.03 -21.67 -10.73
N ARG A 18 43.69 -20.92 -11.63
CA ARG A 18 43.37 -20.60 -13.04
C ARG A 18 41.91 -20.33 -13.48
N ARG A 19 41.71 -19.12 -14.03
CA ARG A 19 40.70 -18.76 -15.04
C ARG A 19 40.92 -19.54 -16.35
N PRO A 20 39.90 -19.55 -17.24
CA PRO A 20 40.10 -18.89 -18.52
C PRO A 20 38.98 -17.94 -18.92
N ARG A 21 39.38 -16.81 -19.52
CA ARG A 21 38.56 -16.01 -20.45
C ARG A 21 38.68 -16.66 -21.83
N ALA A 22 37.59 -16.68 -22.60
CA ALA A 22 37.66 -16.67 -24.05
C ALA A 22 36.75 -15.56 -24.60
N ARG A 23 37.32 -14.76 -25.50
CA ARG A 23 36.68 -13.75 -26.35
C ARG A 23 36.61 -14.32 -27.78
N THR A 24 35.86 -13.60 -28.63
CA THR A 24 35.86 -13.58 -30.11
C THR A 24 34.99 -14.66 -30.77
N SER A 25 34.23 -14.43 -31.84
CA SER A 25 34.20 -13.36 -32.85
C SER A 25 32.89 -13.39 -33.66
N SER A 26 32.54 -12.22 -34.24
CA SER A 26 31.85 -11.91 -35.53
C SER A 26 31.20 -13.06 -36.35
N ALA A 27 30.16 -12.86 -37.17
CA ALA A 27 29.85 -11.70 -38.01
C ALA A 27 28.47 -11.86 -38.68
N HIS A 28 27.88 -10.71 -39.06
CA HIS A 28 27.17 -10.43 -40.33
C HIS A 28 25.82 -11.16 -40.62
N VAL A 29 24.84 -10.63 -41.35
CA VAL A 29 24.51 -9.36 -42.04
C VAL A 29 23.04 -9.51 -42.49
N GLY A 30 22.32 -8.39 -42.66
CA GLY A 30 21.16 -8.29 -43.55
C GLY A 30 19.84 -7.99 -42.81
N GLY A 31 19.21 -6.83 -42.87
CA GLY A 31 19.22 -5.80 -43.90
C GLY A 31 17.99 -5.95 -44.82
N ARG A 32 16.85 -5.38 -44.42
CA ARG A 32 15.79 -4.95 -45.35
C ARG A 32 15.13 -3.65 -44.86
N LYS A 33 15.42 -2.56 -45.58
CA LYS A 33 14.66 -1.31 -45.65
C LYS A 33 13.72 -1.37 -46.87
N CYS A 34 12.72 -0.48 -46.85
CA CYS A 34 11.81 -0.01 -47.92
C CYS A 34 10.36 -0.45 -47.71
N ARG A 35 9.33 0.38 -47.90
CA ARG A 35 9.25 1.73 -48.49
C ARG A 35 7.92 2.36 -48.04
N ARG A 36 7.95 3.64 -47.68
CA ARG A 36 6.80 4.54 -47.80
C ARG A 36 6.56 4.81 -49.28
N VAL A 37 5.32 4.74 -49.73
CA VAL A 37 4.85 5.42 -50.95
C VAL A 37 3.58 6.17 -50.58
N ASN A 38 3.62 7.46 -50.85
CA ASN A 38 2.54 8.42 -50.71
C ASN A 38 2.00 8.65 -52.12
N THR A 39 0.70 8.46 -52.36
CA THR A 39 0.03 9.01 -53.55
C THR A 39 -1.35 9.52 -53.17
N SER A 40 -1.55 10.79 -53.51
CA SER A 40 -2.77 11.57 -53.43
C SER A 40 -3.86 11.05 -54.36
N SER A 41 -5.13 11.19 -53.96
CA SER A 41 -6.16 11.64 -54.90
C SER A 41 -7.27 12.43 -54.18
N ARG A 42 -7.54 13.62 -54.72
CA ARG A 42 -8.64 14.51 -54.38
C ARG A 42 -9.92 14.06 -55.10
N LYS A 43 -11.09 14.29 -54.48
CA LYS A 43 -12.31 14.94 -55.04
C LYS A 43 -13.38 14.96 -53.91
N CYS A 44 -13.78 16.12 -53.37
CA CYS A 44 -14.81 17.06 -53.88
C CYS A 44 -16.16 16.34 -54.02
N THR A 45 -17.22 16.52 -53.25
CA THR A 45 -18.06 17.69 -52.85
C THR A 45 -19.15 17.10 -51.92
N ARG A 46 -19.84 17.78 -51.00
CA ARG A 46 -20.80 18.87 -51.22
C ARG A 46 -21.25 19.37 -49.84
N ALA A 47 -21.16 20.67 -49.63
CA ALA A 47 -21.78 21.37 -48.52
C ALA A 47 -23.23 21.75 -48.90
N SER A 48 -24.15 21.72 -47.94
CA SER A 48 -25.35 22.57 -47.99
C SER A 48 -25.71 23.06 -46.59
N ARG A 49 -25.39 24.33 -46.33
CA ARG A 49 -25.94 25.15 -45.26
C ARG A 49 -27.38 25.55 -45.62
N ARG A 50 -28.31 25.49 -44.66
CA ARG A 50 -29.41 26.45 -44.51
C ARG A 50 -29.71 26.66 -43.01
N LEU A 51 -29.64 27.92 -42.58
CA LEU A 51 -30.18 28.49 -41.34
C LEU A 51 -31.48 29.28 -41.71
N PRO A 52 -32.18 29.93 -40.78
CA PRO A 52 -33.05 29.40 -39.73
C PRO A 52 -34.49 29.93 -39.91
N ASN A 53 -35.48 29.47 -39.12
CA ASN A 53 -36.69 30.28 -38.91
C ASN A 53 -37.33 30.00 -37.55
N ARG A 54 -37.43 31.05 -36.74
CA ARG A 54 -38.23 31.13 -35.52
C ARG A 54 -39.60 31.74 -35.85
N LEU A 55 -40.57 31.44 -34.98
CA LEU A 55 -41.88 32.07 -34.77
C LEU A 55 -43.02 31.70 -35.73
N ALA A 56 -43.94 30.86 -35.25
CA ALA A 56 -45.22 31.30 -34.71
C ALA A 56 -46.31 30.23 -34.91
N ARG A 57 -46.83 29.66 -33.81
CA ARG A 57 -48.27 29.62 -33.52
C ARG A 57 -48.53 28.97 -32.17
N ALA A 58 -49.05 29.80 -31.28
CA ALA A 58 -49.68 29.40 -30.05
C ALA A 58 -51.06 28.77 -30.33
N LEU A 59 -51.52 27.99 -29.35
CA LEU A 59 -52.91 27.59 -29.06
C LEU A 59 -53.53 26.49 -29.93
N ALA A 60 -53.33 25.25 -29.50
CA ALA A 60 -54.40 24.26 -29.46
C ALA A 60 -54.31 23.50 -28.13
N CYS A 61 -55.36 23.65 -27.33
CA CYS A 61 -55.51 23.11 -25.99
C CYS A 61 -56.00 21.65 -26.06
N ALA A 62 -55.64 20.90 -25.01
CA ALA A 62 -56.37 19.78 -24.43
C ALA A 62 -56.09 18.33 -24.92
N ARG A 63 -55.69 17.53 -23.93
CA ARG A 63 -55.73 16.06 -23.79
C ARG A 63 -54.56 15.26 -24.34
N ILE A 64 -53.44 15.31 -23.62
CA ILE A 64 -52.58 14.14 -23.43
C ILE A 64 -52.72 13.74 -21.97
N LEU A 65 -53.23 12.52 -21.75
CA LEU A 65 -53.28 11.87 -20.44
C LEU A 65 -51.86 11.82 -19.89
N SER A 66 -51.64 12.48 -18.75
CA SER A 66 -50.42 12.37 -17.96
C SER A 66 -50.38 10.99 -17.32
N SER A 67 -49.65 10.05 -17.94
CA SER A 67 -49.18 8.87 -17.24
C SER A 67 -48.27 9.33 -16.09
N PRO A 68 -48.42 8.81 -14.86
CA PRO A 68 -47.49 9.11 -13.79
C PRO A 68 -46.07 8.68 -14.22
N PRO A 69 -45.02 9.38 -13.79
CA PRO A 69 -43.66 8.94 -14.06
C PRO A 69 -43.51 7.53 -13.51
N GLN A 70 -43.27 6.57 -14.39
CA GLN A 70 -42.92 5.22 -13.97
C GLN A 70 -41.66 5.35 -13.14
N HIS A 71 -41.80 5.17 -11.84
CA HIS A 71 -40.68 5.03 -10.92
C HIS A 71 -39.95 3.78 -11.37
N SER A 72 -38.86 3.96 -12.11
CA SER A 72 -37.87 2.91 -12.27
C SER A 72 -37.54 2.40 -10.87
N PRO A 73 -37.54 1.07 -10.62
CA PRO A 73 -37.06 0.58 -9.34
C PRO A 73 -35.66 1.17 -9.10
N PRO A 74 -35.31 1.55 -7.86
CA PRO A 74 -33.95 1.97 -7.57
C PRO A 74 -33.03 0.88 -8.10
N ARG A 75 -32.03 1.26 -8.91
CA ARG A 75 -30.94 0.32 -9.24
C ARG A 75 -30.44 -0.22 -7.90
N PRO A 76 -30.24 -1.53 -7.74
CA PRO A 76 -29.59 -2.03 -6.54
C PRO A 76 -28.31 -1.22 -6.36
N VAL A 77 -28.16 -0.58 -5.20
CA VAL A 77 -26.94 0.15 -4.86
C VAL A 77 -25.84 -0.91 -4.98
N ALA A 78 -24.97 -0.75 -5.97
CA ALA A 78 -23.93 -1.75 -6.24
C ALA A 78 -23.09 -1.88 -4.96
N LEU A 79 -22.98 -3.12 -4.47
CA LEU A 79 -22.12 -3.42 -3.33
C LEU A 79 -20.69 -3.00 -3.70
N SER A 80 -20.08 -2.11 -2.91
CA SER A 80 -18.75 -1.56 -3.18
C SER A 80 -17.87 -1.74 -1.97
N PHE A 81 -16.56 -1.89 -2.21
CA PHE A 81 -15.54 -2.14 -1.18
C PHE A 81 -14.21 -1.53 -1.60
N VAL A 82 -13.39 -1.12 -0.63
CA VAL A 82 -12.03 -0.63 -0.86
C VAL A 82 -11.05 -1.45 -0.02
N HIS A 83 -10.06 -2.05 -0.68
CA HIS A 83 -8.94 -2.66 0.04
C HIS A 83 -8.06 -1.59 0.68
N LEU A 84 -8.02 -1.57 2.01
CA LEU A 84 -7.23 -0.61 2.81
C LEU A 84 -5.93 -1.19 3.37
N HIS A 85 -5.74 -2.51 3.28
CA HIS A 85 -4.56 -3.24 3.73
C HIS A 85 -4.12 -4.17 2.59
N THR A 86 -3.10 -3.78 1.85
CA THR A 86 -2.66 -4.46 0.62
C THR A 86 -1.17 -4.32 0.41
N HIS A 87 -0.52 -5.46 0.19
CA HIS A 87 0.92 -5.61 0.02
C HIS A 87 1.23 -5.81 -1.45
N SER A 88 2.20 -5.06 -1.96
CA SER A 88 2.73 -5.18 -3.33
C SER A 88 4.07 -5.89 -3.36
N GLU A 89 4.68 -5.96 -4.55
CA GLU A 89 6.04 -6.45 -4.74
C GLU A 89 7.11 -5.65 -3.96
N TYR A 90 6.74 -4.50 -3.38
CA TYR A 90 7.62 -3.69 -2.54
C TYR A 90 7.62 -4.12 -1.06
N SER A 91 6.66 -4.93 -0.62
CA SER A 91 6.79 -5.80 0.56
C SER A 91 7.78 -6.93 0.24
N LEU A 92 9.07 -6.59 0.17
CA LEU A 92 10.10 -7.46 -0.36
C LEU A 92 10.12 -8.83 0.34
N LEU A 93 10.10 -9.90 -0.48
CA LEU A 93 10.13 -11.30 -0.05
C LEU A 93 8.88 -11.77 0.72
N ASP A 94 7.78 -11.00 0.62
CA ASP A 94 6.48 -11.33 1.22
C ASP A 94 5.36 -11.07 0.18
N GLY A 95 5.14 -9.82 -0.20
CA GLY A 95 4.11 -9.43 -1.16
C GLY A 95 4.42 -9.87 -2.60
N ALA A 96 3.46 -10.54 -3.23
CA ALA A 96 3.56 -11.04 -4.61
C ALA A 96 2.77 -10.20 -5.63
N ASN A 97 1.97 -9.25 -5.17
CA ASN A 97 1.13 -8.44 -6.04
C ASN A 97 1.92 -7.40 -6.82
N ARG A 98 1.80 -7.42 -8.15
CA ARG A 98 2.29 -6.31 -8.97
C ARG A 98 1.36 -5.12 -8.85
N ILE A 99 1.88 -3.92 -8.58
CA ILE A 99 1.09 -2.66 -8.52
C ILE A 99 0.19 -2.50 -9.75
N SER A 100 0.72 -2.76 -10.95
CA SER A 100 -0.07 -2.64 -12.19
C SER A 100 -1.25 -3.60 -12.27
N ASP A 101 -1.12 -4.79 -11.67
CA ASP A 101 -2.16 -5.80 -11.69
C ASP A 101 -3.19 -5.54 -10.59
N LEU A 102 -2.77 -5.04 -9.41
CA LEU A 102 -3.68 -4.53 -8.37
C LEU A 102 -4.58 -3.42 -8.92
N VAL A 103 -4.00 -2.40 -9.56
CA VAL A 103 -4.77 -1.29 -10.15
C VAL A 103 -5.74 -1.79 -11.22
N ARG A 104 -5.32 -2.73 -12.06
CA ARG A 104 -6.19 -3.34 -13.07
C ARG A 104 -7.34 -4.11 -12.43
N LYS A 105 -7.06 -4.90 -11.38
CA LYS A 105 -8.05 -5.73 -10.72
C LYS A 105 -9.05 -4.90 -9.91
N ALA A 106 -8.59 -3.85 -9.22
CA ALA A 106 -9.45 -2.89 -8.57
C ALA A 106 -10.41 -2.22 -9.55
N LYS A 107 -9.94 -1.88 -10.76
CA LYS A 107 -10.79 -1.35 -11.84
C LYS A 107 -11.81 -2.37 -12.33
N GLU A 108 -11.41 -3.63 -12.50
CA GLU A 108 -12.29 -4.74 -12.89
C GLU A 108 -13.40 -4.97 -11.87
N PHE A 109 -13.09 -4.82 -10.59
CA PHE A 109 -14.03 -4.90 -9.47
C PHE A 109 -14.75 -3.58 -9.18
N GLU A 110 -14.62 -2.57 -10.05
CA GLU A 110 -15.29 -1.27 -9.91
C GLU A 110 -15.03 -0.57 -8.55
N MET A 111 -13.87 -0.82 -7.94
CA MET A 111 -13.51 -0.22 -6.66
C MET A 111 -13.16 1.27 -6.86
N PRO A 112 -13.73 2.19 -6.06
CA PRO A 112 -13.51 3.63 -6.22
C PRO A 112 -12.11 4.07 -5.76
N ALA A 113 -11.50 3.31 -4.84
CA ALA A 113 -10.21 3.59 -4.26
C ALA A 113 -9.44 2.29 -4.00
N LEU A 114 -8.14 2.42 -3.73
CA LEU A 114 -7.26 1.32 -3.33
C LEU A 114 -6.17 1.87 -2.43
N ALA A 115 -5.82 1.17 -1.36
CA ALA A 115 -4.64 1.47 -0.56
C ALA A 115 -3.44 0.60 -0.93
N LEU A 116 -2.24 1.16 -0.73
CA LEU A 116 -0.99 0.41 -0.73
C LEU A 116 -0.31 0.59 0.62
N THR A 117 -0.07 -0.52 1.33
CA THR A 117 0.40 -0.54 2.72
C THR A 117 1.55 -1.53 2.90
N ASP A 118 2.62 -1.37 2.13
CA ASP A 118 3.77 -2.28 2.20
C ASP A 118 4.44 -2.30 3.58
N HIS A 119 5.10 -3.41 3.91
CA HIS A 119 5.74 -3.64 5.19
C HIS A 119 6.88 -2.64 5.48
N GLY A 120 6.63 -1.72 6.42
CA GLY A 120 7.61 -0.80 6.98
C GLY A 120 8.24 0.17 5.96
N CYS A 121 7.65 0.31 4.78
CA CYS A 121 8.22 1.13 3.71
C CYS A 121 7.15 1.80 2.84
N MET A 122 7.62 2.73 1.99
CA MET A 122 6.82 3.50 1.04
C MET A 122 7.42 3.45 -0.38
N PHE A 123 8.15 2.37 -0.71
CA PHE A 123 8.96 2.31 -1.92
C PHE A 123 8.11 2.37 -3.20
N GLY A 124 6.93 1.74 -3.18
CA GLY A 124 5.98 1.71 -4.29
C GLY A 124 5.08 2.94 -4.41
N SER A 125 5.04 3.83 -3.41
CA SER A 125 3.96 4.82 -3.26
C SER A 125 3.79 5.76 -4.45
N TRP A 126 4.88 6.28 -5.02
CA TRP A 126 4.79 7.17 -6.18
C TRP A 126 4.33 6.44 -7.45
N THR A 127 4.88 5.25 -7.69
CA THR A 127 4.51 4.40 -8.84
C THR A 127 3.04 4.03 -8.76
N PHE A 128 2.60 3.59 -7.58
CA PHE A 128 1.21 3.28 -7.27
C PHE A 128 0.28 4.46 -7.49
N HIS A 129 0.56 5.60 -6.85
CA HIS A 129 -0.27 6.80 -6.97
C HIS A 129 -0.47 7.17 -8.44
N LYS A 130 0.63 7.23 -9.20
CA LYS A 130 0.57 7.59 -10.63
C LYS A 130 -0.27 6.60 -11.45
N MET A 131 -0.16 5.29 -11.19
CA MET A 131 -0.90 4.27 -11.94
C MET A 131 -2.38 4.28 -11.58
N ALA A 132 -2.72 4.31 -10.28
CA ALA A 132 -4.10 4.36 -9.82
C ALA A 132 -4.83 5.62 -10.30
N SER A 133 -4.23 6.80 -10.13
CA SER A 133 -4.83 8.06 -10.62
C SER A 133 -5.08 8.05 -12.12
N LYS A 134 -4.20 7.43 -12.91
CA LYS A 134 -4.37 7.33 -14.37
C LYS A 134 -5.60 6.50 -14.76
N GLU A 135 -5.92 5.48 -13.96
CA GLU A 135 -7.07 4.60 -14.20
C GLU A 135 -8.37 5.11 -13.54
N GLY A 136 -8.33 6.27 -12.88
CA GLY A 136 -9.49 6.89 -12.22
C GLY A 136 -9.82 6.30 -10.86
N ILE A 137 -8.87 5.58 -10.24
CA ILE A 137 -8.99 5.04 -8.88
C ILE A 137 -8.31 6.00 -7.92
N THR A 138 -8.98 6.34 -6.81
CA THR A 138 -8.37 7.17 -5.75
C THR A 138 -7.24 6.39 -5.06
N PRO A 139 -5.97 6.84 -5.17
CA PRO A 139 -4.87 6.18 -4.49
C PRO A 139 -4.79 6.58 -3.02
N ILE A 140 -4.82 5.59 -2.13
CA ILE A 140 -4.60 5.78 -0.70
C ILE A 140 -3.17 5.33 -0.39
N VAL A 141 -2.28 6.29 -0.15
CA VAL A 141 -0.88 6.00 0.15
C VAL A 141 -0.77 5.65 1.63
N GLY A 142 -0.27 4.45 1.94
CA GLY A 142 -0.08 3.99 3.32
C GLY A 142 1.24 3.25 3.54
N MET A 143 1.34 2.64 4.72
CA MET A 143 2.43 1.79 5.17
C MET A 143 1.92 0.91 6.30
N GLU A 144 2.22 -0.38 6.29
CA GLU A 144 2.06 -1.23 7.48
C GLU A 144 3.33 -1.09 8.33
N ALA A 145 3.26 -0.26 9.37
CA ALA A 145 4.39 0.07 10.22
C ALA A 145 4.72 -1.06 11.21
N TYR A 146 6.01 -1.26 11.45
CA TYR A 146 6.48 -2.05 12.57
C TYR A 146 6.59 -1.17 13.82
N VAL A 147 5.81 -1.44 14.87
CA VAL A 147 5.81 -0.64 16.11
C VAL A 147 6.53 -1.40 17.20
N ALA A 148 7.60 -0.84 17.76
CA ALA A 148 8.31 -1.44 18.89
C ALA A 148 7.42 -1.40 20.16
N PRO A 149 7.46 -2.45 21.02
CA PRO A 149 6.73 -2.45 22.29
C PRO A 149 7.21 -1.38 23.29
N GLY A 150 8.41 -0.84 23.07
CA GLY A 150 9.02 0.22 23.86
C GLY A 150 9.83 1.14 22.98
N ASP A 151 11.05 1.49 23.41
CA ASP A 151 11.94 2.36 22.63
C ASP A 151 12.35 1.70 21.30
N ARG A 152 12.09 2.36 20.17
CA ARG A 152 12.48 1.88 18.82
C ARG A 152 13.98 1.62 18.69
N ARG A 153 14.81 2.25 19.51
CA ARG A 153 16.28 2.13 19.53
C ARG A 153 16.77 0.93 20.33
N ASP A 154 15.89 0.26 21.08
CA ASP A 154 16.28 -0.95 21.80
C ASP A 154 16.67 -2.08 20.83
N ARG A 155 17.74 -2.80 21.16
CA ARG A 155 18.30 -3.94 20.42
C ARG A 155 18.45 -5.17 21.31
N SER A 156 17.88 -5.13 22.52
CA SER A 156 17.81 -6.27 23.43
C SER A 156 17.14 -7.46 22.74
N ARG A 157 17.60 -8.67 23.06
CA ARG A 157 16.99 -9.88 22.53
C ARG A 157 15.60 -10.00 23.16
N SER A 158 14.55 -10.01 22.33
CA SER A 158 13.23 -10.44 22.77
C SER A 158 13.30 -11.88 23.29
N GLY A 159 12.32 -12.27 24.11
CA GLY A 159 12.17 -13.66 24.55
C GLY A 159 12.17 -14.62 23.36
N GLN A 160 12.54 -15.89 23.59
CA GLN A 160 12.54 -16.89 22.52
C GLN A 160 11.15 -16.95 21.86
N GLY A 161 11.07 -16.62 20.56
CA GLY A 161 9.84 -16.67 19.77
C GLY A 161 9.05 -15.37 19.68
N GLU A 162 9.36 -14.34 20.48
CA GLU A 162 8.62 -13.07 20.42
C GLU A 162 9.19 -12.13 19.35
N ARG A 163 8.33 -11.70 18.42
CA ARG A 163 8.65 -10.60 17.50
C ARG A 163 8.72 -9.31 18.30
N ALA A 164 9.87 -8.64 18.32
CA ALA A 164 10.12 -7.38 19.03
C ALA A 164 9.44 -6.15 18.37
N TYR A 165 8.25 -6.35 17.81
CA TYR A 165 7.41 -5.36 17.16
C TYR A 165 5.98 -5.88 16.99
N TYR A 166 5.05 -4.95 16.81
CA TYR A 166 3.67 -5.14 16.37
C TYR A 166 3.47 -4.55 14.97
N HIS A 167 2.37 -4.91 14.30
CA HIS A 167 1.94 -4.28 13.06
C HIS A 167 0.91 -3.19 13.33
N LEU A 168 0.92 -2.14 12.51
CA LEU A 168 -0.05 -1.04 12.54
C LEU A 168 -0.20 -0.45 11.13
N VAL A 169 -1.42 -0.37 10.61
CA VAL A 169 -1.65 0.22 9.29
C VAL A 169 -1.82 1.73 9.43
N LEU A 170 -1.04 2.48 8.66
CA LEU A 170 -1.09 3.93 8.59
C LEU A 170 -1.44 4.37 7.17
N LEU A 171 -2.46 5.22 7.02
CA LEU A 171 -2.93 5.75 5.74
C LEU A 171 -2.81 7.28 5.75
N ALA A 172 -2.22 7.85 4.70
CA ALA A 172 -2.20 9.29 4.52
C ALA A 172 -3.57 9.78 4.06
N ARG A 173 -4.28 10.51 4.92
CA ARG A 173 -5.53 11.19 4.59
C ARG A 173 -5.29 12.40 3.70
N ASP A 174 -4.19 13.12 3.93
CA ASP A 174 -3.90 14.39 3.27
C ASP A 174 -2.39 14.60 3.07
N GLN A 175 -2.01 15.77 2.53
CA GLN A 175 -0.61 16.10 2.26
C GLN A 175 0.26 16.19 3.54
N GLU A 176 -0.32 16.52 4.70
CA GLU A 176 0.38 16.49 5.99
C GLU A 176 0.61 15.04 6.41
N GLY A 177 -0.41 14.19 6.29
CA GLY A 177 -0.32 12.75 6.50
C GLY A 177 0.78 12.10 5.68
N TYR A 178 0.86 12.40 4.38
CA TYR A 178 1.92 11.89 3.51
C TYR A 178 3.31 12.29 3.99
N LYS A 179 3.51 13.57 4.37
CA LYS A 179 4.80 14.03 4.91
C LYS A 179 5.16 13.31 6.21
N ASN A 180 4.17 13.05 7.05
CA ASN A 180 4.35 12.32 8.30
C ASN A 180 4.68 10.84 8.06
N LEU A 181 4.02 10.16 7.11
CA LEU A 181 4.41 8.80 6.70
C LEU A 181 5.86 8.75 6.20
N VAL A 182 6.28 9.71 5.36
CA VAL A 182 7.68 9.79 4.89
C VAL A 182 8.65 9.91 6.07
N LYS A 183 8.32 10.73 7.09
CA LYS A 183 9.13 10.86 8.30
C LYS A 183 9.16 9.58 9.13
N LEU A 184 8.02 8.94 9.35
CA LEU A 184 7.92 7.69 10.10
C LEU A 184 8.70 6.56 9.43
N SER A 185 8.54 6.39 8.11
CA SER A 185 9.30 5.41 7.34
C SER A 185 10.81 5.69 7.42
N SER A 186 11.22 6.96 7.25
CA SER A 186 12.63 7.36 7.36
C SER A 186 13.20 7.04 8.75
N ILE A 187 12.50 7.42 9.83
CA ILE A 187 12.90 7.15 11.22
C ILE A 187 13.03 5.65 11.47
N GLY A 188 12.08 4.85 10.96
CA GLY A 188 12.14 3.39 11.05
C GLY A 188 13.46 2.84 10.51
N TYR A 189 13.94 3.35 9.38
CA TYR A 189 15.21 2.95 8.79
C TYR A 189 16.45 3.58 9.44
N THR A 190 16.40 4.86 9.82
CA THR A 190 17.60 5.59 10.30
C THR A 190 17.85 5.45 11.80
N GLU A 191 16.80 5.22 12.60
CA GLU A 191 16.90 5.17 14.06
C GLU A 191 16.41 3.83 14.63
N GLY A 192 15.29 3.31 14.12
CA GLY A 192 14.60 2.16 14.70
C GLY A 192 14.99 0.79 14.14
N PHE A 193 15.91 0.76 13.17
CA PHE A 193 16.23 -0.46 12.44
C PHE A 193 16.95 -1.49 13.31
N TYR A 194 16.27 -2.61 13.60
CA TYR A 194 16.86 -3.79 14.20
C TYR A 194 16.91 -4.94 13.18
N HIS A 195 15.83 -5.73 13.08
CA HIS A 195 15.58 -6.66 11.97
C HIS A 195 14.56 -6.12 10.97
N ARG A 196 13.78 -5.14 11.41
CA ARG A 196 12.75 -4.41 10.67
C ARG A 196 12.87 -2.91 11.01
N PRO A 197 12.46 -2.01 10.11
CA PRO A 197 12.45 -0.58 10.37
C PRO A 197 11.31 -0.22 11.33
N ARG A 198 11.61 -0.10 12.62
CA ARG A 198 10.57 0.09 13.65
C ARG A 198 10.36 1.54 14.04
N VAL A 199 9.12 1.93 14.27
CA VAL A 199 8.75 3.16 14.97
C VAL A 199 8.33 2.83 16.39
N ASP A 200 7.97 3.83 17.19
CA ASP A 200 7.41 3.66 18.53
C ASP A 200 6.32 4.70 18.81
N ARG A 201 5.67 4.57 19.96
CA ARG A 201 4.61 5.47 20.42
C ARG A 201 5.07 6.94 20.50
N GLU A 202 6.36 7.22 20.76
CA GLU A 202 6.90 8.60 20.81
C GLU A 202 6.83 9.28 19.44
N VAL A 203 7.37 8.65 18.40
CA VAL A 203 7.38 9.25 17.05
C VAL A 203 6.00 9.18 16.39
N LEU A 204 5.19 8.16 16.70
CA LEU A 204 3.78 8.13 16.29
C LEU A 204 3.02 9.33 16.84
N ALA A 205 3.20 9.66 18.13
CA ALA A 205 2.57 10.84 18.72
C ALA A 205 2.99 12.14 18.03
N LYS A 206 4.30 12.26 17.74
CA LYS A 206 4.90 13.43 17.09
C LYS A 206 4.41 13.64 15.65
N TYR A 207 4.18 12.56 14.89
CA TYR A 207 3.83 12.60 13.47
C TYR A 207 2.42 12.04 13.20
N SER A 208 1.48 12.24 14.12
CA SER A 208 0.12 11.67 14.06
C SER A 208 -0.87 12.42 13.15
N LYS A 209 -0.58 13.68 12.79
CA LYS A 209 -1.50 14.54 12.02
C LYS A 209 -1.67 14.05 10.58
N GLY A 210 -2.88 14.14 10.06
CA GLY A 210 -3.21 13.73 8.69
C GLY A 210 -3.17 12.23 8.43
N LEU A 211 -3.01 11.39 9.46
CA LEU A 211 -3.02 9.93 9.36
C LEU A 211 -4.37 9.34 9.78
N ILE A 212 -4.86 8.38 9.02
CA ILE A 212 -5.90 7.42 9.43
C ILE A 212 -5.19 6.11 9.78
N VAL A 213 -5.64 5.42 10.82
CA VAL A 213 -4.96 4.26 11.39
C VAL A 213 -5.94 3.12 11.58
N SER A 214 -5.53 1.90 11.22
CA SER A 214 -6.26 0.69 11.61
C SER A 214 -5.38 -0.26 12.41
N SER A 215 -6.01 -1.06 13.27
CA SER A 215 -5.29 -1.95 14.19
C SER A 215 -4.53 -3.09 13.52
N ALA A 216 -4.53 -3.24 12.19
CA ALA A 216 -3.80 -4.25 11.42
C ALA A 216 -4.22 -5.71 11.71
N CYS A 217 -3.34 -6.65 11.36
CA CYS A 217 -3.60 -8.09 11.34
C CYS A 217 -3.44 -8.77 12.72
N MET A 218 -3.39 -10.11 12.73
CA MET A 218 -3.13 -10.91 13.94
C MET A 218 -1.81 -10.54 14.64
N ALA A 219 -0.84 -9.95 13.92
CA ALA A 219 0.45 -9.55 14.46
C ALA A 219 0.44 -8.17 15.16
N SER A 220 -0.72 -7.51 15.28
CA SER A 220 -0.85 -6.21 15.93
C SER A 220 -0.82 -6.27 17.46
N GLU A 221 -0.68 -5.11 18.09
CA GLU A 221 -0.63 -4.98 19.55
C GLU A 221 -1.95 -5.42 20.19
N VAL A 222 -3.08 -4.93 19.66
CA VAL A 222 -4.42 -5.30 20.13
C VAL A 222 -4.68 -6.78 19.91
N SER A 223 -4.43 -7.30 18.70
CA SER A 223 -4.70 -8.70 18.37
C SER A 223 -3.86 -9.67 19.22
N ARG A 224 -2.60 -9.35 19.49
CA ARG A 224 -1.75 -10.18 20.36
C ARG A 224 -2.21 -10.16 21.82
N HIS A 225 -2.69 -9.02 22.32
CA HIS A 225 -3.28 -8.98 23.66
C HIS A 225 -4.55 -9.82 23.74
N LEU A 226 -5.44 -9.74 22.75
CA LEU A 226 -6.66 -10.55 22.69
C LEU A 226 -6.35 -12.04 22.57
N ALA A 227 -5.39 -12.43 21.73
CA ALA A 227 -4.97 -13.83 21.57
C ALA A 227 -4.33 -14.42 22.83
N ALA A 228 -3.85 -13.58 23.74
CA ALA A 228 -3.30 -13.97 25.04
C ALA A 228 -4.30 -13.83 26.19
N ASP A 229 -5.60 -13.65 25.90
CA ASP A 229 -6.68 -13.36 26.86
C ASP A 229 -6.41 -12.14 27.77
N ASN A 230 -5.51 -11.26 27.36
CA ASN A 230 -5.14 -10.04 28.10
C ASN A 230 -6.02 -8.87 27.65
N TRP A 231 -7.28 -8.90 28.06
CA TRP A 231 -8.27 -7.89 27.71
C TRP A 231 -7.91 -6.48 28.20
N ASP A 232 -7.27 -6.35 29.37
CA ASP A 232 -6.87 -5.05 29.90
C ASP A 232 -5.75 -4.42 29.05
N GLY A 233 -4.80 -5.23 28.58
CA GLY A 233 -3.78 -4.78 27.63
C GLY A 233 -4.39 -4.38 26.28
N ALA A 234 -5.36 -5.15 25.77
CA ALA A 234 -6.06 -4.81 24.54
C ALA A 234 -6.82 -3.48 24.66
N ARG A 235 -7.50 -3.23 25.79
CA ARG A 235 -8.19 -1.98 26.10
C ARG A 235 -7.23 -0.81 26.20
N GLU A 236 -6.10 -0.97 26.90
CA GLU A 236 -5.07 0.06 27.02
C GLU A 236 -4.53 0.46 25.65
N ALA A 237 -4.11 -0.52 24.84
CA ALA A 237 -3.54 -0.29 23.53
C ALA A 237 -4.56 0.40 22.60
N ALA A 238 -5.77 -0.16 22.48
CA ALA A 238 -6.82 0.41 21.64
C ALA A 238 -7.19 1.84 22.07
N SER A 239 -7.31 2.10 23.37
CA SER A 239 -7.60 3.44 23.91
C SER A 239 -6.45 4.41 23.65
N TRP A 240 -5.19 3.96 23.74
CA TRP A 240 -4.04 4.80 23.44
C TRP A 240 -4.06 5.28 21.98
N TYR A 241 -4.27 4.36 21.03
CA TYR A 241 -4.39 4.72 19.61
C TYR A 241 -5.61 5.60 19.34
N ALA A 242 -6.77 5.27 19.91
CA ALA A 242 -8.00 6.06 19.77
C ALA A 242 -7.83 7.50 20.24
N ASN A 243 -7.20 7.70 21.41
CA ASN A 243 -6.95 9.02 21.97
C ASN A 243 -5.96 9.83 21.11
N LEU A 244 -4.92 9.18 20.56
CA LEU A 244 -3.94 9.85 19.72
C LEU A 244 -4.47 10.20 18.34
N PHE A 245 -5.19 9.27 17.72
CA PHE A 245 -5.78 9.39 16.39
C PHE A 245 -7.28 9.62 16.51
N ASP A 246 -7.66 10.64 17.28
CA ASP A 246 -9.06 10.99 17.56
C ASP A 246 -9.89 11.08 16.27
N GLY A 247 -10.98 10.30 16.22
CA GLY A 247 -11.87 10.12 15.07
C GLY A 247 -11.23 9.46 13.84
N ARG A 248 -10.00 8.98 13.93
CA ARG A 248 -9.17 8.45 12.82
C ARG A 248 -8.56 7.08 13.12
N TYR A 249 -8.95 6.43 14.21
CA TYR A 249 -8.54 5.09 14.57
C TYR A 249 -9.68 4.09 14.38
N TYR A 250 -9.39 3.00 13.69
CA TYR A 250 -10.32 1.92 13.42
C TYR A 250 -9.75 0.61 13.97
N LEU A 251 -10.58 -0.18 14.63
CA LEU A 251 -10.24 -1.58 14.85
C LEU A 251 -10.44 -2.35 13.54
N GLU A 252 -9.59 -3.33 13.27
CA GLU A 252 -9.53 -4.01 11.98
C GLU A 252 -9.96 -5.47 12.12
N VAL A 253 -10.89 -5.90 11.27
CA VAL A 253 -11.29 -7.31 11.13
C VAL A 253 -10.90 -7.80 9.74
N GLN A 254 -10.48 -9.07 9.65
CA GLN A 254 -9.94 -9.62 8.41
C GLN A 254 -10.75 -10.81 7.90
N ALA A 255 -10.97 -10.84 6.60
CA ALA A 255 -11.73 -11.87 5.89
C ALA A 255 -10.89 -13.13 5.57
N HIS A 256 -9.98 -13.53 6.46
CA HIS A 256 -9.13 -14.70 6.26
C HIS A 256 -9.84 -16.00 6.64
N ASP A 257 -9.34 -17.10 6.08
CA ASP A 257 -9.79 -18.46 6.41
C ASP A 257 -8.84 -19.14 7.44
N SER A 258 -7.87 -18.39 7.97
CA SER A 258 -6.93 -18.84 9.00
C SER A 258 -7.63 -19.30 10.29
N GLU A 259 -7.06 -20.33 10.91
CA GLU A 259 -7.45 -20.78 12.23
C GLU A 259 -7.32 -19.63 13.26
N GLY A 260 -8.35 -19.45 14.08
CA GLY A 260 -8.40 -18.38 15.08
C GLY A 260 -8.84 -17.01 14.55
N GLN A 261 -8.86 -16.76 13.22
CA GLN A 261 -9.27 -15.45 12.69
C GLN A 261 -10.72 -15.10 13.01
N ALA A 262 -11.64 -16.06 12.89
CA ALA A 262 -13.06 -15.83 13.18
C ALA A 262 -13.30 -15.46 14.66
N GLU A 263 -12.60 -16.13 15.57
CA GLU A 263 -12.64 -15.82 17.00
C GLU A 263 -12.02 -14.46 17.30
N LEU A 264 -10.87 -14.15 16.70
CA LEU A 264 -10.25 -12.84 16.82
C LEU A 264 -11.17 -11.72 16.34
N ASN A 265 -11.83 -11.89 15.19
CA ASN A 265 -12.81 -10.93 14.68
C ASN A 265 -13.95 -10.71 15.70
N GLN A 266 -14.48 -11.77 16.32
CA GLN A 266 -15.52 -11.64 17.36
C GLN A 266 -15.01 -10.88 18.59
N ASN A 267 -13.77 -11.13 19.01
CA ASN A 267 -13.17 -10.43 20.15
C ASN A 267 -12.90 -8.96 19.83
N ILE A 268 -12.49 -8.65 18.60
CA ILE A 268 -12.34 -7.28 18.11
C ILE A 268 -13.70 -6.56 18.09
N PHE A 269 -14.77 -7.20 17.63
CA PHE A 269 -16.11 -6.62 17.69
C PHE A 269 -16.56 -6.32 19.12
N LYS A 270 -16.36 -7.25 20.06
CA LYS A 270 -16.66 -7.01 21.49
C LYS A 270 -15.87 -5.83 22.04
N LEU A 271 -14.56 -5.76 21.77
CA LEU A 271 -13.72 -4.66 22.20
C LEU A 271 -14.16 -3.32 21.59
N ALA A 272 -14.56 -3.32 20.31
CA ALA A 272 -15.06 -2.15 19.63
C ALA A 272 -16.35 -1.62 20.27
N ASP A 273 -17.30 -2.52 20.58
CA ASP A 273 -18.56 -2.18 21.23
C ASP A 273 -18.33 -1.65 22.66
N GLU A 274 -17.39 -2.23 23.42
CA GLU A 274 -17.02 -1.77 24.76
C GLU A 274 -16.44 -0.35 24.75
N LEU A 275 -15.60 -0.03 23.76
CA LEU A 275 -14.87 1.24 23.69
C LEU A 275 -15.57 2.30 22.81
N GLY A 276 -16.63 1.93 22.10
CA GLY A 276 -17.30 2.80 21.13
C GLY A 276 -16.43 3.14 19.91
N LEU A 277 -15.56 2.22 19.49
CA LEU A 277 -14.64 2.43 18.37
C LEU A 277 -15.22 1.91 17.05
N PRO A 278 -14.96 2.59 15.91
CA PRO A 278 -15.37 2.08 14.62
C PRO A 278 -14.51 0.88 14.20
N VAL A 279 -15.10 -0.01 13.40
CA VAL A 279 -14.45 -1.21 12.88
C VAL A 279 -14.37 -1.14 11.36
N VAL A 280 -13.27 -1.59 10.76
CA VAL A 280 -13.07 -1.64 9.32
C VAL A 280 -12.69 -3.06 8.87
N ALA A 281 -13.25 -3.50 7.75
CA ALA A 281 -12.89 -4.79 7.15
C ALA A 281 -11.74 -4.63 6.15
N THR A 282 -10.77 -5.54 6.24
CA THR A 282 -9.68 -5.67 5.27
C THR A 282 -9.41 -7.14 4.95
N ASN A 283 -8.43 -7.43 4.11
CA ASN A 283 -8.04 -8.80 3.78
C ASN A 283 -6.53 -9.03 3.78
N ASP A 284 -5.72 -8.05 4.20
CA ASP A 284 -4.26 -8.15 4.24
C ASP A 284 -3.65 -8.80 2.97
N THR A 285 -3.98 -8.22 1.82
CA THR A 285 -3.82 -8.91 0.55
C THR A 285 -2.34 -9.04 0.15
N HIS A 286 -1.86 -10.27 -0.05
CA HIS A 286 -0.46 -10.59 -0.40
C HIS A 286 -0.28 -11.16 -1.80
N PHE A 287 -1.33 -11.73 -2.39
CA PHE A 287 -1.35 -12.24 -3.77
C PHE A 287 -2.65 -11.88 -4.49
N LEU A 288 -2.71 -12.04 -5.81
CA LEU A 288 -3.76 -11.39 -6.59
C LEU A 288 -5.03 -12.25 -6.67
N ARG A 289 -4.87 -13.55 -6.91
CA ARG A 289 -5.96 -14.52 -7.10
C ARG A 289 -5.78 -15.73 -6.19
N PRO A 290 -6.84 -16.48 -5.87
CA PRO A 290 -6.71 -17.70 -5.05
C PRO A 290 -5.66 -18.67 -5.61
N GLU A 291 -5.59 -18.80 -6.93
CA GLU A 291 -4.65 -19.71 -7.60
C GLU A 291 -3.17 -19.28 -7.49
N ASP A 292 -2.91 -18.01 -7.14
CA ASP A 292 -1.56 -17.48 -6.99
C ASP A 292 -0.92 -17.86 -5.62
N HIS A 293 -1.69 -18.50 -4.72
CA HIS A 293 -1.22 -18.93 -3.40
C HIS A 293 0.03 -19.81 -3.48
N GLU A 294 0.09 -20.78 -4.41
CA GLU A 294 1.27 -21.64 -4.55
C GLU A 294 2.52 -20.85 -4.94
N ALA A 295 2.39 -19.88 -5.85
CA ALA A 295 3.51 -19.05 -6.26
C ALA A 295 4.00 -18.16 -5.10
N HIS A 296 3.07 -17.62 -4.31
CA HIS A 296 3.37 -16.86 -3.10
C HIS A 296 4.04 -17.72 -2.02
N ASP A 297 3.58 -18.95 -1.81
CA ASP A 297 4.19 -19.88 -0.86
C ASP A 297 5.67 -20.18 -1.19
N ILE A 298 5.99 -20.32 -2.48
CA ILE A 298 7.37 -20.45 -2.95
C ILE A 298 8.17 -19.16 -2.72
N LEU A 299 7.59 -17.98 -2.96
CA LEU A 299 8.23 -16.69 -2.69
C LEU A 299 8.65 -16.59 -1.21
N LEU A 300 7.79 -17.02 -0.28
CA LEU A 300 8.10 -17.05 1.15
C LEU A 300 9.22 -18.02 1.49
N CYS A 301 9.23 -19.21 0.88
CA CYS A 301 10.32 -20.17 1.05
C CYS A 301 11.67 -19.55 0.65
N ILE A 302 11.71 -18.82 -0.47
CA ILE A 302 12.90 -18.07 -0.92
C ILE A 302 13.27 -16.98 0.10
N GLY A 303 12.27 -16.22 0.57
CA GLY A 303 12.47 -15.13 1.52
C GLY A 303 13.01 -15.56 2.88
N LEU A 304 12.52 -16.69 3.38
CA LEU A 304 12.88 -17.26 4.68
C LEU A 304 14.09 -18.21 4.62
N GLY A 305 14.55 -18.56 3.42
CA GLY A 305 15.62 -19.55 3.22
C GLY A 305 15.21 -20.93 3.74
N LYS A 306 13.98 -21.34 3.49
CA LYS A 306 13.38 -22.61 3.94
C LYS A 306 13.00 -23.50 2.76
N ASP A 307 13.11 -24.81 2.94
CA ASP A 307 12.64 -25.78 1.96
C ASP A 307 11.11 -25.89 2.01
N ARG A 308 10.47 -26.12 0.86
CA ARG A 308 9.00 -26.24 0.76
C ARG A 308 8.45 -27.37 1.63
N ASP A 309 9.23 -28.43 1.83
CA ASP A 309 8.83 -29.62 2.57
C ASP A 309 9.16 -29.53 4.09
N ASP A 310 9.75 -28.42 4.56
CA ASP A 310 9.99 -28.18 6.00
C ASP A 310 8.63 -27.99 6.73
N PRO A 311 8.20 -28.92 7.60
CA PRO A 311 6.90 -28.83 8.26
C PRO A 311 6.82 -27.68 9.29
N ALA A 312 7.96 -27.14 9.72
CA ALA A 312 8.04 -26.03 10.67
C ALA A 312 8.15 -24.66 9.99
N ARG A 313 8.04 -24.59 8.65
CA ARG A 313 8.12 -23.32 7.93
C ARG A 313 6.85 -22.49 8.11
N MET A 314 7.03 -21.17 8.09
CA MET A 314 5.91 -20.24 7.98
C MET A 314 5.28 -20.34 6.58
N HIS A 315 3.95 -20.31 6.56
CA HIS A 315 3.13 -20.22 5.36
C HIS A 315 1.86 -19.44 5.71
N TYR A 316 1.22 -18.85 4.71
CA TYR A 316 -0.07 -18.17 4.88
C TYR A 316 -1.21 -19.07 4.41
N ASP A 317 -2.42 -18.77 4.87
CA ASP A 317 -3.62 -19.40 4.33
C ASP A 317 -3.92 -18.92 2.89
N GLN A 318 -4.85 -19.61 2.23
CA GLN A 318 -5.21 -19.37 0.83
C GLN A 318 -6.08 -18.12 0.63
N GLY A 319 -6.57 -17.51 1.70
CA GLY A 319 -7.51 -16.39 1.69
C GLY A 319 -6.90 -15.01 1.50
N LEU A 320 -5.57 -14.83 1.54
CA LEU A 320 -4.92 -13.52 1.43
C LEU A 320 -4.81 -12.99 -0.03
N TYR A 321 -5.79 -13.31 -0.87
CA TYR A 321 -5.89 -12.79 -2.23
C TYR A 321 -6.71 -11.50 -2.33
N PHE A 322 -6.66 -10.82 -3.48
CA PHE A 322 -7.43 -9.61 -3.74
C PHE A 322 -8.90 -9.93 -4.01
N LYS A 323 -9.71 -10.03 -2.95
CA LYS A 323 -11.14 -10.37 -2.97
C LYS A 323 -12.02 -9.29 -3.60
N SER A 324 -13.15 -9.69 -4.21
CA SER A 324 -14.22 -8.80 -4.68
C SER A 324 -15.06 -8.24 -3.52
N ALA A 325 -15.91 -7.25 -3.80
CA ALA A 325 -16.82 -6.68 -2.80
C ALA A 325 -17.82 -7.73 -2.27
N GLU A 326 -18.34 -8.61 -3.14
CA GLU A 326 -19.25 -9.70 -2.76
C GLU A 326 -18.56 -10.72 -1.84
N GLU A 327 -17.34 -11.13 -2.19
CA GLU A 327 -16.57 -12.05 -1.36
C GLU A 327 -16.31 -11.44 0.02
N MET A 328 -15.92 -10.17 0.08
CA MET A 328 -15.72 -9.46 1.35
C MET A 328 -16.99 -9.34 2.17
N ALA A 329 -18.10 -8.89 1.60
CA ALA A 329 -19.36 -8.73 2.31
C ALA A 329 -19.91 -10.06 2.82
N SER A 330 -19.71 -11.16 2.08
CA SER A 330 -20.14 -12.50 2.50
C SER A 330 -19.48 -12.96 3.80
N ARG A 331 -18.33 -12.39 4.18
CA ARG A 331 -17.61 -12.70 5.42
C ARG A 331 -18.11 -11.92 6.63
N PHE A 332 -18.88 -10.86 6.40
CA PHE A 332 -19.43 -9.99 7.45
C PHE A 332 -20.94 -9.74 7.24
N PRO A 333 -21.78 -10.78 7.13
CA PRO A 333 -23.19 -10.64 6.74
C PRO A 333 -24.01 -9.78 7.73
N ASP A 334 -23.67 -9.84 9.02
CA ASP A 334 -24.37 -9.11 10.08
C ASP A 334 -23.74 -7.75 10.39
N ARG A 335 -22.66 -7.38 9.68
CA ARG A 335 -21.86 -6.17 9.92
C ARG A 335 -21.55 -5.42 8.62
N PRO A 336 -22.56 -4.94 7.87
CA PRO A 336 -22.31 -4.17 6.65
C PRO A 336 -21.53 -2.87 6.92
N ASP A 337 -21.59 -2.35 8.15
CA ASP A 337 -20.89 -1.15 8.59
C ASP A 337 -19.37 -1.24 8.42
N VAL A 338 -18.76 -2.42 8.58
CA VAL A 338 -17.30 -2.56 8.41
C VAL A 338 -16.85 -2.41 6.97
N ILE A 339 -17.72 -2.77 6.02
CA ILE A 339 -17.52 -2.58 4.58
C ILE A 339 -17.76 -1.11 4.23
N GLU A 340 -18.83 -0.51 4.74
CA GLU A 340 -19.13 0.92 4.53
C GLU A 340 -18.01 1.84 5.04
N ASN A 341 -17.39 1.49 6.17
CA ASN A 341 -16.28 2.27 6.73
C ASN A 341 -15.05 2.29 5.80
N THR A 342 -14.86 1.27 4.94
CA THR A 342 -13.81 1.32 3.92
C THR A 342 -14.01 2.44 2.90
N LEU A 343 -15.26 2.66 2.51
CA LEU A 343 -15.65 3.71 1.58
C LEU A 343 -15.58 5.09 2.25
N LYS A 344 -16.01 5.21 3.51
CA LYS A 344 -15.88 6.46 4.27
C LYS A 344 -14.42 6.91 4.37
N ILE A 345 -13.51 5.98 4.70
CA ILE A 345 -12.07 6.27 4.74
C ILE A 345 -11.58 6.72 3.36
N ALA A 346 -12.01 6.08 2.28
CA ALA A 346 -11.66 6.48 0.92
C ALA A 346 -12.14 7.89 0.57
N ASP A 347 -13.35 8.27 1.00
CA ASP A 347 -13.95 9.59 0.78
C ASP A 347 -13.23 10.71 1.55
N GLU A 348 -12.59 10.38 2.68
CA GLU A 348 -11.80 11.34 3.48
C GLU A 348 -10.42 11.66 2.87
N VAL A 349 -9.92 10.84 1.94
CA VAL A 349 -8.57 10.98 1.39
C VAL A 349 -8.52 12.08 0.32
N ASP A 350 -7.75 13.13 0.60
CA ASP A 350 -7.42 14.21 -0.35
C ASP A 350 -5.89 14.38 -0.44
N LEU A 351 -5.24 13.44 -1.12
CA LEU A 351 -3.82 13.50 -1.44
C LEU A 351 -3.62 13.85 -2.92
N LYS A 352 -3.02 15.01 -3.18
CA LYS A 352 -2.67 15.47 -4.53
C LYS A 352 -1.19 15.82 -4.58
N PHE A 353 -0.49 15.30 -5.58
CA PHE A 353 0.89 15.68 -5.84
C PHE A 353 0.95 16.82 -6.86
N GLU A 354 1.50 17.95 -6.43
CA GLU A 354 1.85 19.04 -7.33
C GLU A 354 3.25 18.83 -7.91
N LYS A 355 3.43 19.15 -9.18
CA LYS A 355 4.75 19.18 -9.80
C LYS A 355 5.40 20.52 -9.51
N SER A 356 6.45 20.51 -8.71
CA SER A 356 7.32 21.67 -8.49
C SER A 356 8.78 21.30 -8.76
N TYR A 357 9.55 22.28 -9.25
CA TYR A 357 10.99 22.16 -9.37
C TYR A 357 11.61 22.63 -8.05
N LEU A 358 12.25 21.71 -7.33
CA LEU A 358 12.98 22.01 -6.11
C LEU A 358 14.47 22.03 -6.44
N LEU A 359 14.99 23.21 -6.79
CA LEU A 359 16.42 23.43 -7.00
C LEU A 359 17.05 23.86 -5.67
N PRO A 360 18.17 23.24 -5.24
CA PRO A 360 18.95 23.75 -4.12
C PRO A 360 19.41 25.18 -4.41
N ALA A 361 19.25 26.08 -3.45
CA ALA A 361 19.81 27.43 -3.57
C ALA A 361 21.35 27.35 -3.63
N PHE A 362 21.95 28.03 -4.60
CA PHE A 362 23.40 28.11 -4.70
C PHE A 362 23.94 29.31 -3.89
N PRO A 363 24.91 29.12 -2.97
CA PRO A 363 25.47 30.23 -2.22
C PRO A 363 26.30 31.14 -3.14
N LEU A 364 25.84 32.37 -3.34
CA LEU A 364 26.51 33.35 -4.20
C LEU A 364 27.71 33.99 -3.49
N PRO A 365 28.87 34.15 -4.15
CA PRO A 365 29.98 34.95 -3.62
C PRO A 365 29.61 36.43 -3.56
N GLU A 366 30.32 37.19 -2.71
CA GLU A 366 30.19 38.65 -2.68
C GLU A 366 30.45 39.25 -4.06
N GLY A 367 29.60 40.20 -4.46
CA GLY A 367 29.70 40.88 -5.75
C GLY A 367 28.84 40.27 -6.87
N HIS A 368 28.21 39.11 -6.65
CA HIS A 368 27.27 38.52 -7.60
C HIS A 368 25.82 38.72 -7.19
N SER A 369 25.00 39.14 -8.15
CA SER A 369 23.62 39.56 -7.90
C SER A 369 22.60 38.41 -7.91
N ASP A 370 22.83 37.40 -8.76
CA ASP A 370 22.03 36.17 -8.83
C ASP A 370 22.85 34.98 -9.38
N GLU A 371 22.23 33.80 -9.44
CA GLU A 371 22.86 32.57 -9.94
C GLU A 371 23.26 32.64 -11.42
N ASN A 372 22.55 33.42 -12.25
CA ASN A 372 22.88 33.57 -13.66
C ASN A 372 24.09 34.49 -13.85
N ASP A 373 24.16 35.60 -13.12
CA ASP A 373 25.31 36.51 -13.12
C ASP A 373 26.61 35.78 -12.73
N TYR A 374 26.54 34.96 -11.68
CA TYR A 374 27.70 34.15 -11.29
C TYR A 374 28.05 33.08 -12.32
N LEU A 375 27.05 32.45 -12.95
CA LEU A 375 27.28 31.48 -14.02
C LEU A 375 27.96 32.12 -15.24
N GLU A 376 27.55 33.32 -15.65
CA GLU A 376 28.20 34.08 -16.73
C GLU A 376 29.65 34.41 -16.39
N HIS A 377 29.92 34.85 -15.16
CA HIS A 377 31.28 35.12 -14.69
C HIS A 377 32.19 33.88 -14.75
N LEU A 378 31.67 32.70 -14.39
CA LEU A 378 32.44 31.44 -14.45
C LEU A 378 32.65 30.90 -15.86
N ALA A 379 31.81 31.30 -16.81
CA ALA A 379 31.85 30.81 -18.19
C ALA A 379 32.81 31.60 -19.09
N LEU A 380 33.16 32.83 -18.68
CA LEU A 380 34.14 33.71 -19.33
C LEU A 380 35.55 33.46 -18.78
#